data_AF-N9NJ19-F1
#
_entry.id   AF-N9NJ19-F1
#
_cell.length_a   1.000
_cell.length_b   1.000
_cell.length_c   1.000
_cell.angle_alpha   90.00
_cell.angle_beta   90.00
_cell.angle_gamma   90.00
#
_symmetry.space_group_name_H-M   'P 1'
#
loop_
_entity.id
_entity.type
_entity.pdbx_description
1 polymer ?
#
loop_
_entity_poly.entity_id
_entity_poly.type
_entity_poly.pdbx_seq_one_letter_code
_entity_poly.pdbx_strand_id
1 'polypeptide(L)'
;MQKQRYTTPFAQYMGKDVNGFYNVRLGPKIYLLKVSLNYTPEFDTEFFGGIQAAPFDWNTVLVKDTIDSQPRPIHSNELAMKWLKSNLKRIINYHRAIKRNADSQTMRYSKEQRIDFRNAQYNAT
;
A
#
# COMPACT_ATOMS: atom_id res chain seq x y z
N MET A 1 31.31 -27.04 4.05
CA MET A 1 30.82 -25.87 3.28
C MET A 1 29.41 -25.51 3.76
N GLN A 2 29.24 -24.39 4.47
CA GLN A 2 27.90 -23.88 4.79
C GLN A 2 27.23 -23.38 3.49
N LYS A 3 26.11 -23.99 3.10
CA LYS A 3 25.28 -23.48 1.99
C LYS A 3 24.68 -22.14 2.43
N GLN A 4 25.18 -21.04 1.88
CA GLN A 4 24.49 -19.74 2.02
C GLN A 4 23.11 -19.89 1.38
N ARG A 5 22.05 -19.87 2.19
CA ARG A 5 20.68 -19.82 1.70
C ARG A 5 20.34 -18.37 1.43
N TYR A 6 20.25 -17.99 0.15
CA TYR A 6 19.66 -16.71 -0.24
C TYR A 6 18.15 -16.76 0.02
N THR A 7 17.73 -16.37 1.23
CA THR A 7 16.34 -16.39 1.70
C THR A 7 15.55 -15.13 1.33
N THR A 8 16.16 -14.19 0.60
CA THR A 8 15.56 -12.89 0.34
C THR A 8 14.44 -13.03 -0.71
N PRO A 9 13.17 -12.76 -0.36
CA PRO A 9 12.06 -12.97 -1.27
C PRO A 9 12.13 -11.98 -2.44
N PHE A 10 11.74 -12.44 -3.64
CA PHE A 10 11.71 -11.60 -4.84
C PHE A 10 10.87 -10.34 -4.63
N ALA A 11 9.71 -10.46 -3.98
CA ALA A 11 8.82 -9.36 -3.71
C ALA A 11 8.72 -9.07 -2.20
N GLN A 12 8.94 -7.81 -1.81
CA GLN A 12 8.87 -7.39 -0.41
C GLN A 12 8.30 -5.98 -0.28
N TYR A 13 7.29 -5.80 0.55
CA TYR A 13 6.86 -4.49 0.99
C TYR A 13 7.83 -3.94 2.03
N MET A 14 8.31 -2.71 1.83
CA MET A 14 9.29 -2.06 2.70
C MET A 14 8.67 -0.96 3.58
N GLY A 15 7.38 -0.69 3.43
CA GLY A 15 6.68 0.34 4.20
C GLY A 15 6.22 1.53 3.35
N LYS A 16 5.51 2.45 4.01
CA LYS A 16 5.10 3.73 3.45
C LYS A 16 5.97 4.82 4.07
N ASP A 17 6.60 5.65 3.26
CA ASP A 17 7.46 6.72 3.75
C ASP A 17 6.65 7.95 4.22
N VAL A 18 7.37 8.92 4.79
CA VAL A 18 6.80 10.19 5.27
C VAL A 18 6.20 11.04 4.15
N ASN A 19 6.65 10.86 2.91
CA ASN A 19 6.16 11.57 1.72
C ASN A 19 4.93 10.88 1.09
N GLY A 20 4.54 9.72 1.63
CA GLY A 20 3.38 8.93 1.23
C GLY A 20 3.65 7.92 0.12
N PHE A 21 4.90 7.61 -0.22
CA PHE A 21 5.24 6.55 -1.17
C PHE A 21 5.21 5.19 -0.51
N TYR A 22 4.55 4.23 -1.16
CA TYR A 22 4.71 2.82 -0.88
C TYR A 22 6.03 2.35 -1.50
N ASN A 23 6.92 1.83 -0.66
CA ASN A 23 8.20 1.28 -1.07
C ASN A 23 8.06 -0.24 -1.24
N VAL A 24 8.29 -0.74 -2.46
CA VAL A 24 8.17 -2.17 -2.78
C VAL A 24 9.43 -2.64 -3.49
N ARG A 25 10.16 -3.59 -2.88
CA ARG A 25 11.27 -4.27 -3.55
C ARG A 25 10.74 -5.37 -4.46
N LEU A 26 11.15 -5.35 -5.73
CA LEU A 26 10.96 -6.44 -6.68
C LEU A 26 12.30 -6.80 -7.31
N GLY A 27 12.83 -7.96 -6.95
CA GLY A 27 14.20 -8.38 -7.29
C GLY A 27 15.23 -7.42 -6.67
N PRO A 28 16.18 -6.88 -7.45
CA PRO A 28 17.20 -5.97 -6.94
C PRO A 28 16.70 -4.54 -6.74
N LYS A 29 15.59 -4.14 -7.38
CA LYS A 29 15.13 -2.75 -7.43
C LYS A 29 14.01 -2.48 -6.43
N ILE A 30 13.91 -1.22 -6.01
CA ILE A 30 12.84 -0.72 -5.15
C ILE A 30 12.00 0.26 -5.96
N TYR A 31 10.69 0.04 -5.98
CA TYR A 31 9.72 0.88 -6.67
C TYR A 31 8.94 1.68 -5.64
N LEU A 32 8.79 2.98 -5.92
CA LEU A 32 8.13 3.94 -5.05
C LEU A 32 6.91 4.48 -5.79
N LEU A 33 5.73 4.26 -5.19
CA LEU A 33 4.46 4.62 -5.79
C LEU A 33 3.61 5.38 -4.79
N LYS A 34 3.00 6.48 -5.23
CA LYS A 34 2.08 7.26 -4.40
C LYS A 34 0.65 7.01 -4.84
N VAL A 35 -0.10 6.30 -4.00
CA VAL A 35 -1.53 6.07 -4.19
C VAL A 35 -2.29 6.34 -2.90
N SER A 36 -3.52 6.82 -3.02
CA SER A 36 -4.39 7.12 -1.87
C SER A 36 -5.10 5.85 -1.37
N LEU A 37 -5.86 5.93 -0.28
CA LEU A 37 -6.74 4.82 0.14
C LEU A 37 -8.01 4.73 -0.71
N ASN A 38 -8.35 5.75 -1.50
CA ASN A 38 -9.53 5.82 -2.35
C ASN A 38 -9.35 5.02 -3.64
N TYR A 39 -10.44 4.53 -4.24
CA TYR A 39 -10.37 3.84 -5.52
C TYR A 39 -9.61 4.69 -6.55
N THR A 40 -8.59 4.13 -7.17
CA THR A 40 -7.71 4.84 -8.10
C THR A 40 -7.78 4.18 -9.48
N PRO A 41 -8.41 4.83 -10.48
CA PRO A 41 -8.46 4.32 -11.86
C PRO A 41 -7.07 4.04 -12.42
N GLU A 42 -6.95 3.14 -13.40
CA GLU A 42 -5.67 2.66 -13.98
C GLU A 42 -4.75 1.87 -13.02
N PHE A 43 -4.98 1.98 -11.71
CA PHE A 43 -4.32 1.19 -10.68
C PHE A 43 -5.21 0.06 -10.18
N ASP A 44 -6.39 0.37 -9.66
CA ASP A 44 -7.33 -0.60 -9.12
C ASP A 44 -8.14 -1.27 -10.23
N THR A 45 -8.41 -2.58 -10.07
CA THR A 45 -9.14 -3.37 -11.07
C THR A 45 -10.64 -3.15 -11.01
N GLU A 46 -11.20 -3.02 -9.80
CA GLU A 46 -12.64 -3.01 -9.58
C GLU A 46 -13.03 -1.84 -8.67
N PHE A 47 -14.14 -1.19 -9.00
CA PHE A 47 -14.73 -0.12 -8.22
C PHE A 47 -15.95 -0.65 -7.45
N PHE A 48 -15.91 -0.57 -6.13
CA PHE A 48 -16.98 -1.04 -5.24
C PHE A 48 -17.80 0.11 -4.64
N GLY A 49 -17.76 1.30 -5.27
CA GLY A 49 -18.36 2.52 -4.73
C GLY A 49 -17.43 3.32 -3.81
N GLY A 50 -17.85 4.52 -3.45
CA GLY A 50 -17.10 5.44 -2.59
C GLY A 50 -16.32 6.52 -3.34
N ILE A 51 -15.36 7.14 -2.66
CA ILE A 51 -14.57 8.26 -3.20
C ILE A 51 -13.57 7.72 -4.24
N GLN A 52 -13.48 8.43 -5.36
CA GLN A 52 -12.54 8.16 -6.45
C GLN A 52 -11.38 9.17 -6.42
N ALA A 53 -10.15 8.69 -6.59
CA ALA A 53 -8.98 9.50 -6.81
C ALA A 53 -8.76 9.73 -8.32
N ALA A 54 -7.86 10.66 -8.67
CA ALA A 54 -7.43 10.84 -10.05
C ALA A 54 -6.84 9.53 -10.64
N PRO A 55 -6.96 9.31 -11.96
CA PRO A 55 -6.33 8.17 -12.62
C PRO A 55 -4.83 8.09 -12.33
N PHE A 56 -4.34 6.87 -12.10
CA PHE A 56 -2.93 6.65 -11.78
C PHE A 56 -2.06 6.69 -13.03
N ASP A 57 -1.11 7.62 -13.07
CA ASP A 57 -0.08 7.65 -14.11
C ASP A 57 1.13 6.81 -13.72
N TRP A 58 1.37 5.75 -14.48
CA TRP A 58 2.50 4.84 -14.28
C TRP A 58 3.87 5.48 -14.52
N ASN A 59 3.94 6.61 -15.22
CA ASN A 59 5.20 7.33 -15.43
C ASN A 59 5.66 8.07 -14.17
N THR A 60 4.78 8.24 -13.18
CA THR A 60 5.10 8.86 -11.88
C THR A 60 5.82 7.91 -10.92
N VAL A 61 5.95 6.63 -11.28
CA VAL A 61 6.65 5.63 -10.46
C VAL A 61 8.15 5.97 -10.43
N LEU A 62 8.70 6.03 -9.22
CA LEU A 62 10.13 6.18 -9.02
C LEU A 62 10.78 4.82 -8.74
N VAL A 63 12.03 4.68 -9.15
CA VAL A 63 12.83 3.47 -9.02
C VAL A 63 14.12 3.82 -8.32
N LYS A 64 14.53 2.98 -7.38
CA LYS A 64 15.86 2.96 -6.78
C LYS A 64 16.51 1.64 -7.15
N ASP A 65 17.68 1.69 -7.76
CA ASP A 65 18.41 0.48 -8.16
C ASP A 65 19.00 -0.26 -6.93
N THR A 66 19.29 0.47 -5.86
CA THR A 66 19.68 -0.04 -4.54
C THR A 66 19.02 0.77 -3.41
N ILE A 67 19.13 0.32 -2.16
CA ILE A 67 18.55 1.04 -1.01
C ILE A 67 19.14 2.44 -0.82
N ASP A 68 20.42 2.64 -1.15
CA ASP A 68 21.14 3.90 -0.99
C ASP A 68 21.12 4.78 -2.24
N SER A 69 20.69 4.23 -3.39
CA SER A 69 20.60 4.99 -4.64
C SER A 69 19.55 6.10 -4.57
N GLN A 70 19.75 7.17 -5.33
CA GLN A 70 18.74 8.22 -5.46
C GLN A 70 17.55 7.75 -6.31
N PRO A 71 16.30 8.13 -5.97
CA PRO A 71 15.14 7.80 -6.80
C PRO A 71 15.24 8.45 -8.18
N ARG A 72 14.98 7.67 -9.23
CA ARG A 72 14.85 8.15 -10.61
C ARG A 72 13.47 7.78 -11.18
N PRO A 73 12.98 8.48 -12.22
CA PRO A 73 11.79 8.03 -12.94
C PRO A 73 11.96 6.62 -13.52
N ILE A 74 10.85 5.88 -13.59
CA ILE A 74 10.82 4.58 -14.24
C ILE A 74 11.12 4.72 -15.74
N HIS A 75 11.91 3.80 -16.29
CA HIS A 75 12.15 3.74 -17.73
C HIS A 75 11.07 2.91 -18.45
N SER A 76 10.82 3.22 -19.73
CA SER A 76 9.79 2.54 -20.53
C SER A 76 10.00 1.03 -20.65
N ASN A 77 11.24 0.56 -20.67
CA ASN A 77 11.58 -0.86 -20.69
C ASN A 77 11.23 -1.58 -19.37
N GLU A 78 11.39 -0.91 -18.23
CA GLU A 78 10.98 -1.41 -16.91
C GLU A 78 9.46 -1.46 -16.83
N LEU A 79 8.78 -0.41 -17.31
CA LEU A 79 7.34 -0.34 -17.29
C LEU A 79 6.67 -1.38 -18.20
N ALA A 80 7.33 -1.77 -19.30
CA ALA A 80 6.89 -2.81 -20.22
C ALA A 80 6.99 -4.24 -19.63
N MET A 81 7.63 -4.42 -18.47
CA MET A 81 7.73 -5.74 -17.83
C MET A 81 6.33 -6.24 -17.40
N LYS A 82 5.88 -7.35 -18.01
CA LYS A 82 4.54 -7.93 -17.78
C LYS A 82 4.21 -8.18 -16.31
N TRP A 83 5.22 -8.54 -15.50
CA TRP A 83 5.04 -8.87 -14.10
C TRP A 83 5.03 -7.64 -13.17
N LEU A 84 5.50 -6.47 -13.62
CA LEU A 84 5.74 -5.33 -12.74
C LEU A 84 4.43 -4.77 -12.19
N LYS A 85 3.53 -4.33 -13.08
CA LYS A 85 2.26 -3.69 -12.70
C LYS A 85 1.42 -4.61 -11.80
N SER A 86 1.30 -5.88 -12.16
CA SER A 86 0.53 -6.87 -11.39
C SER A 86 1.08 -7.07 -9.97
N ASN A 87 2.41 -7.20 -9.82
CA ASN A 87 3.02 -7.35 -8.49
C ASN A 87 2.86 -6.10 -7.62
N LEU A 88 3.09 -4.92 -8.19
CA LEU A 88 2.92 -3.66 -7.47
C LEU A 88 1.47 -3.47 -7.01
N LYS A 89 0.51 -3.67 -7.92
CA LYS A 89 -0.93 -3.62 -7.59
C LYS A 89 -1.25 -4.57 -6.44
N ARG A 90 -0.85 -5.84 -6.53
CA ARG A 90 -1.14 -6.87 -5.52
C ARG A 90 -0.63 -6.47 -4.13
N ILE A 91 0.64 -6.08 -4.03
CA ILE A 91 1.29 -5.76 -2.75
C ILE A 91 0.69 -4.50 -2.14
N ILE A 92 0.54 -3.45 -2.94
CA ILE A 92 0.04 -2.17 -2.45
C ILE A 92 -1.43 -2.29 -2.06
N ASN A 93 -2.27 -2.98 -2.84
CA ASN A 93 -3.68 -3.15 -2.51
C ASN A 93 -3.88 -4.03 -1.27
N TYR A 94 -3.04 -5.04 -1.06
CA TYR A 94 -3.04 -5.79 0.21
C TYR A 94 -2.79 -4.87 1.41
N HIS A 95 -1.77 -4.00 1.35
CA HIS A 95 -1.50 -3.07 2.44
C HIS A 95 -2.52 -1.95 2.57
N ARG A 96 -3.15 -1.49 1.47
CA ARG A 96 -4.29 -0.56 1.52
C ARG A 96 -5.49 -1.20 2.18
N ALA A 97 -5.77 -2.49 1.91
CA ALA A 97 -6.86 -3.22 2.57
C ALA A 97 -6.62 -3.35 4.08
N ILE A 98 -5.40 -3.71 4.50
CA ILE A 98 -5.04 -3.73 5.93
C ILE A 98 -5.28 -2.35 6.57
N LYS A 99 -4.85 -1.27 5.91
CA LYS A 99 -5.00 0.08 6.43
C LYS A 99 -6.47 0.52 6.50
N ARG A 100 -7.28 0.25 5.47
CA ARG A 100 -8.73 0.50 5.49
C ARG A 100 -9.42 -0.25 6.63
N ASN A 101 -9.02 -1.50 6.90
CA ASN A 101 -9.55 -2.29 8.01
C ASN A 101 -9.16 -1.72 9.37
N ALA A 102 -7.92 -1.23 9.52
CA ALA A 102 -7.51 -0.54 10.73
C ALA A 102 -8.30 0.76 10.94
N ASP A 103 -8.50 1.55 9.88
CA ASP A 103 -9.24 2.80 9.91
C ASP A 103 -10.75 2.59 10.16
N SER A 104 -11.33 1.49 9.69
CA SER A 104 -12.73 1.14 9.97
C SER A 104 -12.94 0.60 11.38
N GLN A 105 -11.92 -0.01 11.98
CA GLN A 105 -11.95 -0.48 13.37
C GLN A 105 -11.75 0.66 14.38
N THR A 106 -11.10 1.76 14.01
CA THR A 106 -10.80 2.87 14.93
C THR A 106 -11.99 3.78 15.23
N MET A 107 -13.06 3.78 14.44
CA MET A 107 -14.25 4.60 14.70
C MET A 107 -15.58 3.84 14.55
N ARG A 108 -16.15 3.43 15.69
CA ARG A 108 -17.60 3.23 15.81
C ARG A 108 -18.27 4.11 16.86
N TYR A 109 -17.52 4.59 17.85
CA TYR A 109 -18.05 5.42 18.94
C TYR A 109 -16.98 6.42 19.41
N SER A 110 -17.37 7.68 19.61
CA SER A 110 -16.59 8.68 20.34
C SER A 110 -16.30 8.20 21.77
N LYS A 111 -15.37 8.84 22.47
CA LYS A 111 -15.07 8.46 23.87
C LYS A 111 -16.32 8.59 24.74
N GLU A 112 -17.12 9.64 24.53
CA GLU A 112 -18.40 9.86 25.21
C GLU A 112 -19.41 8.76 24.85
N GLN A 113 -19.56 8.43 23.56
CA GLN A 113 -20.48 7.38 23.13
C GLN A 113 -20.11 5.98 23.66
N ARG A 114 -18.81 5.71 23.88
CA ARG A 114 -18.35 4.46 24.53
C ARG A 114 -18.72 4.42 26.01
N ILE A 115 -18.65 5.56 26.69
CA ILE A 115 -19.04 5.70 28.09
C ILE A 115 -20.55 5.55 28.22
N ASP A 116 -21.32 6.22 27.36
CA ASP A 116 -22.78 6.17 27.36
C ASP A 116 -23.30 4.77 27.05
N PHE A 117 -22.74 4.08 26.06
CA PHE A 117 -23.09 2.68 25.77
C PHE A 117 -22.81 1.76 26.96
N ARG A 118 -21.67 1.95 27.63
CA ARG A 118 -21.31 1.18 28.83
C ARG A 118 -22.28 1.45 29.97
N ASN A 119 -22.60 2.71 30.23
CA ASN A 119 -23.54 3.12 31.27
C ASN A 119 -24.96 2.58 31.00
N ALA A 120 -25.39 2.61 29.73
CA ALA A 120 -26.68 2.05 29.31
C ALA A 120 -26.76 0.53 29.53
N GLN A 121 -25.66 -0.22 29.38
CA GLN A 121 -25.63 -1.66 29.68
C GLN A 121 -25.73 -1.96 31.18
N TYR A 122 -25.18 -1.12 32.06
CA TYR A 122 -25.25 -1.31 33.53
C TYR A 122 -26.56 -0.80 34.12
N ASN A 123 -27.23 0.16 33.48
CA ASN A 123 -28.49 0.74 33.96
C ASN A 123 -29.75 0.01 33.43
N ALA A 124 -29.59 -1.05 32.64
CA ALA A 124 -30.68 -1.85 32.07
C ALA A 124 -31.06 -3.09 32.92
N THR A 125 -30.58 -3.17 34.17
CA THR A 125 -30.93 -4.15 35.21
C THR A 125 -31.46 -3.42 36.44
#